data_AF-F2AYT7-F1
#
_entry.id   AF-F2AYT7-F1
#
_cell.length_a   1.000
_cell.length_b   1.000
_cell.length_c   1.000
_cell.angle_alpha   90.00
_cell.angle_beta   90.00
_cell.angle_gamma   90.00
#
_symmetry.space_group_name_H-M   'P 1'
#
loop_
_entity.id
_entity.type
_entity.pdbx_description
1 polymer ?
#
loop_
_entity_poly.entity_id
_entity_poly.type
_entity_poly.pdbx_seq_one_letter_code
_entity_poly.pdbx_strand_id
1 'polypeptide(L)'
;MDQKAAIMTVIEHLGNIPPGTKCSAVLFDTERIRREKEFYAKLYSENGVHDLEILQAMVAANVPDDPYWLVSLKTSDGAMGDITQLHRVDDRTGKIIPDPA
;
A
#
# COMPACT_ATOMS: atom_id res chain seq x y z
N MET A 1 10.21 3.65 -10.82
CA MET A 1 10.61 4.79 -9.96
C MET A 1 11.64 4.32 -8.93
N ASP A 2 12.34 5.21 -8.20
CA ASP A 2 13.18 4.80 -7.05
C ASP A 2 12.50 5.04 -5.69
N GLN A 3 13.08 4.48 -4.63
CA GLN A 3 12.52 4.55 -3.27
C GLN A 3 12.36 5.99 -2.77
N LYS A 4 13.32 6.88 -3.08
CA LYS A 4 13.31 8.27 -2.62
C LYS A 4 12.19 9.04 -3.31
N ALA A 5 12.04 8.86 -4.63
CA ALA A 5 10.98 9.50 -5.40
C ALA A 5 9.58 9.09 -4.88
N ALA A 6 9.37 7.80 -4.60
CA ALA A 6 8.10 7.33 -4.01
C ALA A 6 7.77 8.03 -2.68
N ILE A 7 8.76 8.18 -1.79
CA ILE A 7 8.58 8.88 -0.52
C ILE A 7 8.24 10.35 -0.77
N MET A 8 9.00 11.04 -1.63
CA MET A 8 8.78 12.46 -1.92
C MET A 8 7.39 12.72 -2.50
N THR A 9 6.88 11.85 -3.38
CA THR A 9 5.50 11.95 -3.89
C THR A 9 4.47 12.00 -2.74
N VAL A 10 4.62 11.14 -1.73
CA VAL A 10 3.70 11.13 -0.58
C VAL A 10 3.86 12.37 0.28
N ILE A 11 5.10 12.83 0.50
CA ILE A 11 5.38 14.07 1.24
C ILE A 11 4.71 15.27 0.55
N GLU A 12 4.87 15.39 -0.77
CA GLU A 12 4.26 16.45 -1.57
C GLU A 12 2.73 16.37 -1.56
N HIS A 13 2.17 15.16 -1.64
CA HIS A 13 0.73 14.94 -1.60
C HIS A 13 0.10 15.37 -0.26
N LEU A 14 0.76 15.09 0.86
CA LEU A 14 0.28 15.45 2.20
C LEU A 14 0.59 16.91 2.57
N GLY A 15 1.62 17.50 1.95
CA GLY A 15 2.01 18.91 2.10
C GLY A 15 2.72 19.24 3.42
N ASN A 16 2.23 18.75 4.56
CA ASN A 16 2.79 19.04 5.88
C ASN A 16 3.05 17.76 6.67
N ILE A 17 4.30 17.29 6.66
CA ILE A 17 4.74 16.18 7.50
C ILE A 17 5.57 16.72 8.67
N PRO A 18 5.26 16.34 9.93
CA PRO A 18 6.00 16.79 11.09
C PRO A 18 7.50 16.48 10.98
N PRO A 19 8.39 17.39 11.40
CA PRO A 19 9.81 17.08 11.53
C PRO A 19 10.05 15.84 12.41
N GLY A 20 11.02 15.01 12.05
CA GLY A 20 11.32 13.77 12.78
C GLY A 20 10.45 12.57 12.39
N THR A 21 9.49 12.73 11.46
CA THR A 21 8.76 11.61 10.87
C THR A 21 9.72 10.64 10.18
N LYS A 22 9.63 9.36 10.49
CA LYS A 22 10.40 8.32 9.82
C LYS A 22 9.65 7.86 8.57
N CYS A 23 10.33 7.92 7.42
CA CYS A 23 9.78 7.49 6.15
C CYS A 23 10.49 6.22 5.68
N SER A 24 9.75 5.24 5.20
CA SER A 24 10.29 4.10 4.47
C SER A 24 9.40 3.80 3.27
N ALA A 25 9.95 3.14 2.26
CA ALA A 25 9.15 2.67 1.14
C ALA A 25 9.65 1.30 0.68
N VAL A 26 8.73 0.45 0.27
CA VAL A 26 9.05 -0.87 -0.25
C VAL A 26 8.31 -1.12 -1.56
N LEU A 27 9.04 -1.65 -2.54
CA LEU A 27 8.45 -2.00 -3.83
C LEU A 27 7.63 -3.30 -3.68
N PHE A 28 6.40 -3.24 -4.18
CA PHE A 28 5.57 -4.39 -4.51
C PHE A 28 5.70 -4.61 -6.02
N ASP A 29 6.65 -5.46 -6.39
CA ASP A 29 6.84 -5.90 -7.77
C ASP A 29 5.79 -6.93 -8.17
N THR A 30 5.81 -7.33 -9.44
CA THR A 30 4.86 -8.29 -10.00
C THR A 30 4.81 -9.61 -9.23
N GLU A 31 5.96 -10.14 -8.80
CA GLU A 31 6.02 -11.41 -8.06
C GLU A 31 5.46 -11.27 -6.64
N ARG A 32 5.75 -10.16 -5.97
CA ARG A 32 5.20 -9.88 -4.65
C ARG A 32 3.70 -9.65 -4.72
N ILE A 33 3.21 -8.92 -5.72
CA ILE A 33 1.78 -8.71 -5.97
C ILE A 33 1.09 -10.05 -6.22
N ARG A 34 1.67 -10.93 -7.03
CA ARG A 34 1.12 -12.27 -7.27
C ARG A 34 0.94 -13.05 -5.96
N ARG A 35 1.97 -13.07 -5.09
CA ARG A 35 1.91 -13.73 -3.78
C ARG A 35 0.86 -13.10 -2.85
N GLU A 36 0.75 -11.77 -2.87
CA GLU A 36 -0.26 -11.06 -2.08
C GLU A 36 -1.68 -11.44 -2.52
N LYS A 37 -1.92 -11.49 -3.84
CA LYS A 37 -3.21 -11.93 -4.39
C LYS A 37 -3.55 -13.37 -4.02
N GLU A 38 -2.56 -14.27 -4.07
CA GLU A 38 -2.73 -15.66 -3.63
C GLU A 38 -3.08 -15.75 -2.14
N PHE A 39 -2.44 -14.93 -1.30
CA PHE A 39 -2.75 -14.83 0.12
C PHE A 39 -4.20 -14.36 0.35
N TYR A 40 -4.62 -13.26 -0.29
CA TYR A 40 -6.00 -12.76 -0.15
C TYR A 40 -7.03 -13.75 -0.72
N ALA A 41 -6.75 -14.39 -1.86
CA ALA A 41 -7.63 -15.41 -2.42
C ALA A 41 -7.82 -16.58 -1.44
N LYS A 42 -6.74 -17.03 -0.81
CA LYS A 42 -6.81 -18.07 0.23
C LYS A 42 -7.60 -17.60 1.44
N LEU A 43 -7.31 -16.39 1.95
CA LEU A 43 -8.00 -15.82 3.11
C LEU A 43 -9.51 -15.72 2.90
N TYR A 44 -9.96 -15.22 1.76
CA TYR A 44 -11.39 -15.11 1.46
C TYR A 44 -12.05 -16.47 1.23
N SER A 45 -11.35 -17.41 0.58
CA SER A 45 -11.85 -18.78 0.45
C SER A 45 -12.00 -19.48 1.79
N GLU A 46 -11.08 -19.27 2.73
CA GLU A 46 -11.16 -19.81 4.10
C GLU A 46 -12.31 -19.18 4.90
N ASN A 47 -12.69 -17.95 4.56
CA ASN A 47 -13.82 -17.23 5.15
C ASN A 47 -15.16 -17.49 4.44
N GLY A 48 -15.23 -18.48 3.54
CA GLY A 48 -16.49 -18.95 2.92
C GLY A 48 -16.85 -18.33 1.57
N VAL A 49 -15.96 -17.52 0.98
CA VAL A 49 -16.15 -17.00 -0.39
C VAL A 49 -15.65 -18.04 -1.40
N HIS A 50 -16.57 -18.81 -1.97
CA HIS A 50 -16.23 -19.89 -2.91
C HIS A 50 -16.58 -19.59 -4.36
N ASP A 51 -17.38 -18.55 -4.62
CA ASP A 51 -17.64 -18.08 -5.97
C ASP A 51 -16.38 -17.42 -6.54
N LEU A 52 -15.90 -17.92 -7.68
CA LEU A 52 -14.64 -17.49 -8.26
C LEU A 52 -14.67 -16.02 -8.72
N GLU A 53 -15.79 -15.56 -9.26
CA GLU A 53 -15.93 -14.19 -9.77
C GLU A 53 -15.96 -13.20 -8.61
N ILE A 54 -16.71 -13.52 -7.55
CA ILE A 54 -16.72 -12.73 -6.31
C ILE A 54 -15.33 -12.72 -5.66
N LEU A 55 -14.66 -13.87 -5.60
CA LEU A 55 -13.32 -13.98 -5.02
C LEU A 55 -12.33 -13.08 -5.76
N GLN A 56 -12.30 -13.14 -7.09
CA GLN A 56 -11.42 -12.31 -7.91
C GLN A 56 -11.70 -10.82 -7.74
N ALA A 57 -12.98 -10.43 -7.72
CA ALA A 57 -13.39 -9.04 -7.48
C ALA A 57 -12.93 -8.54 -6.11
N MET A 58 -13.08 -9.35 -5.05
CA MET A 58 -12.63 -9.00 -3.70
C MET A 58 -11.11 -8.85 -3.62
N VAL A 59 -10.35 -9.75 -4.27
CA VAL A 59 -8.89 -9.64 -4.34
C VAL A 59 -8.47 -8.38 -5.09
N ALA A 60 -9.05 -8.11 -6.26
CA ALA A 60 -8.73 -6.94 -7.08
C ALA A 60 -9.08 -5.62 -6.39
N ALA A 61 -10.12 -5.60 -5.57
CA ALA A 61 -10.44 -4.44 -4.74
C ALA A 61 -9.32 -4.14 -3.72
N ASN A 62 -8.69 -5.17 -3.15
CA ASN A 62 -7.73 -4.99 -2.05
C ASN A 62 -6.27 -4.88 -2.51
N VAL A 63 -5.91 -5.54 -3.61
CA VAL A 63 -4.54 -5.66 -4.11
C VAL A 63 -4.45 -5.12 -5.54
N PRO A 64 -3.69 -4.02 -5.77
CA PRO A 64 -3.48 -3.48 -7.11
C PRO A 64 -2.87 -4.50 -8.08
N ASP A 65 -3.23 -4.38 -9.37
CA ASP A 65 -2.70 -5.24 -10.43
C ASP A 65 -1.28 -4.87 -10.86
N ASP A 66 -0.98 -3.58 -10.88
CA ASP A 66 0.29 -3.03 -11.34
C ASP A 66 1.28 -2.80 -10.19
N PRO A 67 2.60 -2.86 -10.46
CA PRO A 67 3.64 -2.56 -9.47
C PRO A 67 3.48 -1.20 -8.80
N TYR A 68 3.66 -1.17 -7.48
CA TYR A 68 3.52 0.04 -6.68
C TYR A 68 4.52 0.07 -5.52
N TRP A 69 4.79 1.26 -4.99
CA TRP A 69 5.53 1.47 -3.76
C TRP A 69 4.56 1.60 -2.60
N LEU A 70 4.76 0.80 -1.55
CA LEU A 70 4.11 1.01 -0.27
C LEU A 70 5.01 1.90 0.59
N VAL A 71 4.59 3.14 0.79
CA VAL A 71 5.28 4.15 1.59
C VAL A 71 4.69 4.16 2.99
N SER A 72 5.55 4.07 4.00
CA SER A 72 5.19 4.19 5.40
C SER A 72 5.72 5.47 5.99
N LEU A 73 4.84 6.23 6.63
CA LEU A 73 5.17 7.40 7.44
C LEU A 73 4.87 7.08 8.89
N LYS A 74 5.91 7.10 9.72
CA LYS A 74 5.81 6.82 11.15
C LYS A 74 6.10 8.08 11.95
N THR A 75 5.07 8.64 12.55
CA THR A 75 5.17 9.79 13.46
C THR A 75 5.24 9.28 14.89
N SER A 76 6.22 9.76 15.66
CA SER A 76 6.30 9.50 17.09
C SER A 76 5.75 10.73 17.81
N ASP A 77 4.48 10.67 18.22
CA ASP A 77 3.92 11.68 19.11
C ASP A 77 4.12 11.19 20.55
N GLY A 78 4.98 11.89 21.30
CA GLY A 78 5.52 11.46 22.60
C GLY A 78 4.48 11.19 23.70
N ALA A 79 3.19 11.46 23.43
CA ALA A 79 2.07 11.20 24.34
C ALA A 79 1.11 10.09 23.90
N MET A 80 1.04 9.73 22.60
CA MET A 80 -0.06 8.91 22.04
C MET A 80 0.37 7.63 21.32
N GLY A 81 1.66 7.31 21.33
CA GLY A 81 2.21 6.13 20.65
C GLY A 81 2.55 6.42 19.18
N ASP A 82 3.26 5.49 18.55
CA ASP A 82 3.69 5.66 17.17
C ASP A 82 2.50 5.49 16.20
N ILE A 83 2.15 6.52 15.44
CA ILE A 83 1.15 6.43 14.37
C ILE A 83 1.87 6.05 13.08
N THR A 84 1.42 4.97 12.45
CA THR A 84 1.94 4.53 11.14
C THR A 84 0.87 4.74 10.08
N GLN A 85 1.14 5.63 9.13
CA GLN A 85 0.33 5.84 7.94
C GLN A 85 0.97 5.11 6.76
N LEU A 86 0.15 4.47 5.94
CA LEU A 86 0.57 3.76 4.74
C LEU A 86 -0.04 4.44 3.52
N HIS A 87 0.74 4.58 2.47
CA HIS A 87 0.31 5.16 1.20
C HIS A 87 0.85 4.31 0.06
N ARG A 88 0.03 4.11 -0.98
CA ARG A 88 0.43 3.40 -2.19
C ARG A 88 0.75 4.41 -3.29
N VAL A 89 1.88 4.23 -3.97
CA VAL A 89 2.31 5.05 -5.11
C VAL A 89 2.56 4.16 -6.32
N ASP A 90 1.88 4.43 -7.42
CA ASP A 90 2.09 3.70 -8.67
C ASP A 90 3.54 3.85 -9.17
N ASP A 91 4.23 2.74 -9.43
CA ASP A 91 5.67 2.75 -9.78
C ASP A 91 5.96 3.39 -11.15
N ARG A 92 4.97 3.38 -12.06
CA ARG A 92 5.12 3.82 -13.45
C ARG A 92 4.79 5.29 -13.61
N THR A 93 3.78 5.76 -12.88
CA THR A 93 3.20 7.11 -13.03
C THR A 93 3.54 8.03 -11.87
N GLY A 94 3.99 7.50 -10.72
CA GLY A 94 4.26 8.29 -9.52
C GLY A 94 3.00 8.91 -8.91
N LYS A 95 1.81 8.37 -9.20
CA LYS A 95 0.54 8.85 -8.65
C LYS A 95 0.16 8.07 -7.39
N ILE A 96 -0.52 8.74 -6.46
CA ILE A 96 -1.11 8.11 -5.29
C ILE A 96 -2.24 7.18 -5.74
N ILE A 97 -2.17 5.92 -5.31
CA ILE A 97 -3.25 4.95 -5.45
C ILE A 97 -4.11 5.10 -4.19
N PRO A 98 -5.40 5.43 -4.31
CA PRO A 98 -6.28 5.55 -3.15
C PRO A 98 -6.40 4.19 -2.45
N ASP A 99 -6.55 4.23 -1.13
CA ASP A 99 -6.88 3.02 -0.38
C ASP A 99 -8.25 2.49 -0.83
N PRO A 100 -8.43 1.16 -0.87
CA PRO A 100 -9.74 0.59 -1.11
C PRO A 100 -10.76 1.05 -0.05
N ALA A 101 -11.98 1.31 -0.51
CA ALA A 101 -13.12 1.73 0.31
C ALA A 101 -13.72 0.60 1.14
#